data_AF-A0A960TFD4-F1
#
_entry.id   AF-A0A960TFD4-F1
#
_cell.length_a   1.000
_cell.length_b   1.000
_cell.length_c   1.000
_cell.angle_alpha   90.00
_cell.angle_beta   90.00
_cell.angle_gamma   90.00
#
_symmetry.space_group_name_H-M   'P 1'
#
loop_
_entity.id
_entity.type
_entity.pdbx_description
1 polymer ?
#
loop_
_entity_poly.entity_id
_entity_poly.type
_entity_poly.pdbx_seq_one_letter_code
_entity_poly.pdbx_strand_id
1 'polypeptide(L)'
;MKSYQDLDPATGRKVKELLKDLLLNLETKKSTRRDTKLIPDEEMIHQALAHPERGDVEVVLVDLGHSIQVFLGNRRDQENPFSVMRVSEMRDFPGRRLLDNEQSTQKPEAAALFLITVQDRELLRTERKNKYVFYSMHLSITGGAAHVPPPSGDAGLSAAVDSRKSVGEMNPREQWELIQSGGDFDRRVQQARENLFHLKFSYAKYKQPTKEEIVKITPDNYQENIRMLARDVYPPNVMAVLRRDFPRDHQLQKTVLLDKMGAFKEAVKTKLLDDVHPDYGDYIQSVMAYIDRLIRDDLSKI
;
A
#
# COMPACT_ATOMS: atom_id res chain seq x y z
N MET A 1 11.23 -4.53 31.23
CA MET A 1 10.94 -3.72 30.02
C MET A 1 9.44 -3.65 29.82
N LYS A 2 8.91 -2.56 29.27
CA LYS A 2 7.47 -2.39 29.01
C LYS A 2 7.12 -2.75 27.57
N SER A 3 5.90 -3.28 27.37
CA SER A 3 5.39 -3.65 26.06
C SER A 3 4.67 -2.48 25.40
N TYR A 4 4.31 -2.60 24.11
CA TYR A 4 3.52 -1.59 23.42
C TYR A 4 2.18 -1.26 24.12
N GLN A 5 1.58 -2.23 24.81
CA GLN A 5 0.29 -2.05 25.51
C GLN A 5 0.41 -1.10 26.72
N ASP A 6 1.62 -0.94 27.25
CA ASP A 6 1.92 -0.08 28.40
C ASP A 6 2.35 1.34 27.97
N LEU A 7 2.41 1.60 26.65
CA LEU A 7 2.84 2.87 26.08
C LEU A 7 1.67 3.86 26.09
N ASP A 8 1.93 5.07 26.55
CA ASP A 8 0.96 6.15 26.46
C ASP A 8 0.55 6.39 24.98
N PRO A 9 -0.76 6.47 24.67
CA PRO A 9 -1.21 6.64 23.29
C PRO A 9 -0.65 7.89 22.59
N ALA A 10 -0.39 8.98 23.31
CA ALA A 10 0.17 10.19 22.69
C ALA A 10 1.64 9.97 22.31
N THR A 11 2.41 9.28 23.16
CA THR A 11 3.77 8.86 22.84
C THR A 11 3.80 7.90 21.65
N GLY A 12 2.90 6.91 21.62
CA GLY A 12 2.77 5.99 20.47
C GLY A 12 2.50 6.72 19.14
N ARG A 13 1.64 7.75 19.15
CA ARG A 13 1.37 8.59 17.97
C ARG A 13 2.61 9.35 17.51
N LYS A 14 3.38 9.97 18.42
CA LYS A 14 4.61 10.71 18.06
C LYS A 14 5.63 9.80 17.36
N VAL A 15 5.81 8.58 17.87
CA VAL A 15 6.74 7.60 17.31
C VAL A 15 6.26 7.11 15.95
N LYS A 16 4.96 6.86 15.82
CA LYS A 16 4.34 6.50 14.54
C LYS A 16 4.58 7.58 13.48
N GLU A 17 4.35 8.85 13.81
CA GLU A 17 4.59 9.95 12.88
C GLU A 17 6.07 10.09 12.52
N LEU A 18 6.99 9.97 13.49
CA LEU A 18 8.43 9.99 13.22
C LEU A 18 8.86 8.87 12.24
N LEU A 19 8.31 7.66 12.40
CA LEU A 19 8.63 6.53 11.52
C LEU A 19 7.94 6.62 10.15
N LYS A 20 6.78 7.27 10.06
CA LYS A 20 6.17 7.63 8.76
C LYS A 20 7.02 8.66 8.01
N ASP A 21 7.46 9.70 8.70
CA ASP A 21 8.35 10.73 8.14
C ASP A 21 9.64 10.08 7.61
N LEU A 22 10.18 9.10 8.35
CA LEU A 22 11.35 8.33 7.93
C LEU A 22 11.06 7.52 6.66
N LEU A 23 9.94 6.79 6.63
CA LEU A 23 9.54 5.99 5.46
C LEU A 23 9.40 6.86 4.21
N LEU A 24 8.70 7.98 4.33
CA LEU A 24 8.52 8.95 3.24
C LEU A 24 9.86 9.53 2.75
N ASN A 25 10.78 9.82 3.68
CA ASN A 25 12.11 10.31 3.31
C ASN A 25 12.92 9.25 2.54
N LEU A 26 12.87 7.98 2.96
CA LEU A 26 13.51 6.88 2.26
C LEU A 26 12.91 6.63 0.86
N GLU A 27 11.58 6.72 0.71
CA GLU A 27 10.90 6.64 -0.60
C GLU A 27 11.29 7.81 -1.52
N THR A 28 11.34 9.02 -0.98
CA THR A 28 11.76 10.22 -1.71
C THR A 28 13.21 10.08 -2.16
N LYS A 29 14.09 9.57 -1.29
CA LYS A 29 15.50 9.34 -1.61
C LYS A 29 15.68 8.26 -2.68
N LYS A 30 14.87 7.20 -2.63
CA LYS A 30 14.84 6.13 -3.64
C LYS A 30 14.41 6.62 -5.01
N SER A 31 13.44 7.55 -5.08
CA SER A 31 12.96 8.13 -6.34
C SER A 31 13.86 9.23 -6.92
N THR A 32 14.64 9.91 -6.07
CA THR A 32 15.52 11.03 -6.49
C THR A 32 16.96 10.62 -6.83
N ARG A 33 17.46 9.50 -6.30
CA ARG A 33 18.81 9.00 -6.65
C ARG A 33 18.87 8.46 -8.08
N ARG A 34 19.94 8.79 -8.81
CA ARG A 34 20.19 8.32 -10.20
C ARG A 34 20.13 6.80 -10.36
N ASP A 35 20.61 6.07 -9.35
CA ASP A 35 20.66 4.61 -9.36
C ASP A 35 19.39 3.96 -8.79
N THR A 36 18.40 4.76 -8.35
CA THR A 36 17.13 4.33 -7.72
C THR A 36 17.28 3.34 -6.54
N LYS A 37 18.45 3.34 -5.91
CA LYS A 37 18.83 2.40 -4.84
C LYS A 37 19.20 3.14 -3.56
N LEU A 38 18.59 2.71 -2.47
CA LEU A 38 19.03 3.04 -1.12
C LEU A 38 20.30 2.24 -0.78
N ILE A 39 21.06 2.70 0.20
CA ILE A 39 22.13 1.86 0.76
C ILE A 39 21.49 0.61 1.41
N PRO A 40 22.20 -0.52 1.51
CA PRO A 40 21.57 -1.79 1.88
C PRO A 40 20.84 -1.75 3.23
N ASP A 41 21.37 -1.03 4.21
CA ASP A 41 20.75 -0.94 5.54
C ASP A 41 19.49 -0.05 5.53
N GLU A 42 19.50 1.04 4.76
CA GLU A 42 18.30 1.87 4.52
C GLU A 42 17.22 1.09 3.77
N GLU A 43 17.60 0.30 2.75
CA GLU A 43 16.64 -0.54 2.02
C GLU A 43 16.03 -1.60 2.95
N MET A 44 16.82 -2.21 3.85
CA MET A 44 16.28 -3.17 4.81
C MET A 44 15.27 -2.53 5.77
N ILE A 45 15.57 -1.35 6.31
CA ILE A 45 14.66 -0.62 7.19
C ILE A 45 13.42 -0.15 6.42
N HIS A 46 13.58 0.37 5.21
CA HIS A 46 12.47 0.75 4.33
C HIS A 46 11.53 -0.44 4.07
N GLN A 47 12.08 -1.59 3.66
CA GLN A 47 11.30 -2.81 3.42
C GLN A 47 10.62 -3.29 4.71
N ALA A 48 11.28 -3.20 5.87
CA ALA A 48 10.70 -3.62 7.13
C ALA A 48 9.54 -2.72 7.59
N LEU A 49 9.64 -1.41 7.38
CA LEU A 49 8.60 -0.44 7.73
C LEU A 49 7.45 -0.44 6.72
N ALA A 50 7.72 -0.59 5.43
CA ALA A 50 6.71 -0.65 4.37
C ALA A 50 5.97 -2.00 4.33
N HIS A 51 6.67 -3.08 4.66
CA HIS A 51 6.20 -4.46 4.56
C HIS A 51 6.56 -5.26 5.83
N PRO A 52 6.00 -4.90 7.01
CA PRO A 52 6.31 -5.60 8.27
C PRO A 52 6.00 -7.10 8.22
N GLU A 53 5.09 -7.54 7.34
CA GLU A 53 4.77 -8.95 7.09
C GLU A 53 5.91 -9.74 6.42
N ARG A 54 6.78 -9.07 5.66
CA ARG A 54 7.97 -9.66 5.02
C ARG A 54 9.20 -9.60 5.91
N GLY A 55 9.13 -8.78 6.95
CA GLY A 55 10.17 -8.71 7.95
C GLY A 55 10.07 -7.48 8.81
N ASP A 56 9.49 -7.65 10.00
CA ASP A 56 9.37 -6.59 10.98
C ASP A 56 10.71 -6.11 11.56
N VAL A 57 10.74 -4.88 12.05
CA VAL A 57 11.86 -4.26 12.74
C VAL A 57 11.50 -4.01 14.19
N GLU A 58 12.41 -4.39 15.09
CA GLU A 58 12.28 -4.06 16.51
C GLU A 58 12.43 -2.55 16.70
N VAL A 59 11.48 -1.96 17.39
CA VAL A 59 11.49 -0.56 17.81
C VAL A 59 11.79 -0.54 19.30
N VAL A 60 12.89 0.12 19.66
CA VAL A 60 13.24 0.39 21.05
C VAL A 60 13.01 1.88 21.31
N LEU A 61 12.09 2.17 22.23
CA LEU A 61 11.82 3.52 22.68
C LEU A 61 12.33 3.72 24.10
N VAL A 62 13.06 4.82 24.29
CA VAL A 62 13.52 5.25 25.61
C VAL A 62 12.99 6.65 25.88
N ASP A 63 12.08 6.77 26.82
CA ASP A 63 11.59 8.06 27.29
C ASP A 63 12.45 8.57 28.46
N LEU A 64 13.13 9.70 28.22
CA LEU A 64 13.99 10.38 29.18
C LEU A 64 13.25 11.49 29.97
N GLY A 65 11.94 11.62 29.81
CA GLY A 65 11.07 12.62 30.42
C GLY A 65 11.08 13.98 29.73
N HIS A 66 12.25 14.40 29.22
CA HIS A 66 12.41 15.64 28.43
C HIS A 66 12.57 15.38 26.93
N SER A 67 12.89 14.13 26.55
CA SER A 67 13.08 13.73 25.16
C SER A 67 12.74 12.25 24.99
N ILE A 68 12.18 11.90 23.84
CA ILE A 68 11.94 10.51 23.44
C ILE A 68 13.02 10.12 22.44
N GLN A 69 13.69 9.00 22.69
CA GLN A 69 14.68 8.45 21.77
C GLN A 69 14.13 7.16 21.14
N VAL A 70 14.14 7.10 19.82
CA VAL A 70 13.66 5.96 19.04
C VAL A 70 14.85 5.29 18.37
N PHE A 71 14.92 3.97 18.51
CA PHE A 71 15.92 3.13 17.88
C PHE A 71 15.24 2.02 17.09
N LEU A 72 15.81 1.67 15.94
CA LEU A 72 15.39 0.56 15.10
C LEU A 72 16.46 -0.53 15.10
N GLY A 73 16.02 -1.76 15.38
CA GLY A 73 16.88 -2.94 15.40
C GLY A 73 17.58 -3.15 14.07
N ASN A 74 18.89 -3.35 14.13
CA ASN A 74 19.69 -3.69 12.96
C ASN A 74 19.81 -5.21 12.85
N ARG A 75 19.23 -5.78 11.79
CA ARG A 75 19.23 -7.23 11.55
C ARG A 75 20.63 -7.79 11.29
N ARG A 76 21.57 -6.99 10.81
CA ARG A 76 22.96 -7.41 10.55
C ARG A 76 23.84 -7.35 11.78
N ASP A 77 23.49 -6.47 12.73
CA ASP A 77 24.25 -6.24 13.94
C ASP A 77 23.32 -5.82 15.09
N GLN A 78 22.89 -6.80 15.89
CA GLN A 78 21.95 -6.59 16.98
C GLN A 78 22.51 -5.68 18.09
N GLU A 79 23.84 -5.56 18.22
CA GLU A 79 24.45 -4.66 19.20
C GLU A 79 24.43 -3.20 18.74
N ASN A 80 24.11 -2.97 17.46
CA ASN A 80 24.17 -1.68 16.79
C ASN A 80 22.88 -1.32 16.07
N PRO A 81 21.77 -1.08 16.81
CA PRO A 81 20.57 -0.50 16.24
C PRO A 81 20.84 0.90 15.68
N PHE A 82 19.97 1.34 14.78
CA PHE A 82 20.00 2.70 14.25
C PHE A 82 19.15 3.62 15.12
N SER A 83 19.63 4.84 15.36
CA SER A 83 18.78 5.88 15.96
C SER A 83 17.94 6.56 14.87
N VAL A 84 16.68 6.82 15.17
CA VAL A 84 15.79 7.60 14.31
C VAL A 84 15.53 8.94 14.98
N MET A 85 15.84 10.03 14.27
CA MET A 85 15.57 11.39 14.71
C MET A 85 15.45 12.31 13.50
N ARG A 86 14.95 13.52 13.71
CA ARG A 86 14.97 14.56 12.67
C ARG A 86 16.38 15.13 12.53
N VAL A 87 16.74 15.56 11.33
CA VAL A 87 18.07 16.15 11.07
C VAL A 87 18.32 17.39 11.95
N SER A 88 17.28 18.17 12.25
CA SER A 88 17.33 19.33 13.14
C SER A 88 17.74 18.97 14.58
N GLU A 89 17.37 17.79 15.05
CA GLU A 89 17.66 17.27 16.41
C GLU A 89 19.10 16.77 16.55
N MET A 90 19.87 16.70 15.46
CA MET A 90 21.27 16.25 15.48
C MET A 90 22.15 17.09 16.40
N ARG A 91 21.81 18.38 16.61
CA ARG A 91 22.55 19.29 17.49
C ARG A 91 22.51 18.84 18.95
N ASP A 92 21.42 18.18 19.37
CA ASP A 92 21.24 17.69 20.73
C ASP A 92 21.98 16.37 20.96
N PHE A 93 22.41 15.70 19.87
CA PHE A 93 23.11 14.42 19.90
C PHE A 93 24.37 14.43 18.99
N PRO A 94 25.40 15.24 19.30
CA PRO A 94 26.52 15.52 18.40
C PRO A 94 27.39 14.29 18.07
N GLY A 95 27.29 13.22 18.84
CA GLY A 95 28.00 11.97 18.57
C GLY A 95 27.33 11.08 17.52
N ARG A 96 26.04 11.29 17.22
CA ARG A 96 25.30 10.52 16.22
C ARG A 96 25.68 10.99 14.82
N ARG A 97 25.90 10.05 13.91
CA ARG A 97 26.25 10.35 12.51
C ARG A 97 25.17 9.84 11.59
N LEU A 98 24.80 10.60 10.56
CA LEU A 98 23.90 10.12 9.53
C LEU A 98 24.44 8.82 8.92
N LEU A 99 23.56 7.85 8.74
CA LEU A 99 23.93 6.55 8.18
C LEU A 99 24.47 6.70 6.74
N ASP A 100 23.87 7.62 5.99
CA ASP A 100 24.32 8.01 4.67
C ASP A 100 24.91 9.43 4.75
N ASN A 101 26.20 9.55 4.44
CA ASN A 101 26.99 10.78 4.63
C ASN A 101 26.59 11.95 3.69
N GLU A 102 25.52 11.83 2.91
CA GLU A 102 24.97 12.89 2.07
C GLU A 102 24.17 13.91 2.90
N GLN A 103 24.86 14.64 3.79
CA GLN A 103 24.26 15.72 4.58
C GLN A 103 23.69 16.86 3.72
N SER A 104 24.24 17.08 2.51
CA SER A 104 23.97 18.28 1.71
C SER A 104 22.59 18.35 1.06
N THR A 105 21.80 17.26 1.07
CA THR A 105 20.51 17.16 0.36
C THR A 105 19.30 16.93 1.26
N GLN A 106 19.50 16.70 2.56
CA GLN A 106 18.40 16.38 3.48
C GLN A 106 17.79 17.65 4.09
N LYS A 107 16.45 17.73 4.06
CA LYS A 107 15.71 18.83 4.70
C LYS A 107 15.87 18.73 6.23
N PRO A 108 16.00 19.87 6.97
CA PRO A 108 16.18 19.86 8.43
C PRO A 108 15.10 19.09 9.20
N GLU A 109 13.85 19.13 8.72
CA GLU A 109 12.73 18.43 9.35
C GLU A 109 12.59 16.96 8.95
N ALA A 110 13.41 16.48 8.01
CA ALA A 110 13.34 15.09 7.57
C ALA A 110 13.82 14.14 8.68
N ALA A 111 13.08 13.06 8.92
CA ALA A 111 13.53 11.97 9.77
C ALA A 111 14.53 11.09 9.01
N ALA A 112 15.62 10.72 9.67
CA ALA A 112 16.70 9.94 9.07
C ALA A 112 17.25 8.88 10.02
N LEU A 113 18.01 7.94 9.47
CA LEU A 113 18.76 6.93 10.23
C LEU A 113 20.13 7.47 10.62
N PHE A 114 20.49 7.25 11.88
CA PHE A 114 21.77 7.62 12.44
C PHE A 114 22.46 6.42 13.08
N LEU A 115 23.78 6.38 12.92
CA LEU A 115 24.66 5.50 13.68
C LEU A 115 24.67 5.94 15.15
N ILE A 116 24.46 4.96 16.03
CA ILE A 116 24.44 5.16 17.47
C ILE A 116 25.84 5.38 18.05
N THR A 117 25.88 6.03 19.20
CA THR A 117 27.10 6.26 19.98
C THR A 117 27.33 5.16 21.02
N VAL A 118 28.51 5.17 21.64
CA VAL A 118 28.79 4.32 22.83
C VAL A 118 27.81 4.64 23.97
N GLN A 119 27.41 5.91 24.14
CA GLN A 119 26.44 6.32 25.16
C GLN A 119 25.05 5.73 24.88
N ASP A 120 24.63 5.68 23.62
CA ASP A 120 23.38 5.04 23.22
C ASP A 120 23.40 3.53 23.48
N ARG A 121 24.54 2.85 23.24
CA ARG A 121 24.69 1.43 23.57
C ARG A 121 24.52 1.17 25.07
N GLU A 122 25.16 1.97 25.91
CA GLU A 122 25.03 1.87 27.37
C GLU A 122 23.61 2.22 27.85
N LEU A 123 22.97 3.21 27.21
CA LEU A 123 21.57 3.56 27.44
C LEU A 123 20.65 2.37 27.13
N LEU A 124 20.88 1.67 26.03
CA LEU A 124 20.10 0.51 25.59
C LEU A 124 20.37 -0.73 26.45
N ARG A 125 21.58 -0.92 26.99
CA ARG A 125 21.90 -2.02 27.92
C ARG A 125 21.24 -1.86 29.28
N THR A 126 21.07 -0.62 29.75
CA THR A 126 20.51 -0.34 31.07
C THR A 126 19.01 -0.66 31.12
N GLU A 127 18.56 -1.46 32.09
CA GLU A 127 17.12 -1.65 32.33
C GLU A 127 16.51 -0.37 32.92
N ARG A 128 15.54 0.22 32.19
CA ARG A 128 14.83 1.43 32.62
C ARG A 128 13.32 1.19 32.66
N LYS A 129 12.64 1.87 33.60
CA LYS A 129 11.18 1.81 33.77
C LYS A 129 10.40 2.37 32.56
N ASN A 130 11.02 3.27 31.80
CA ASN A 130 10.44 3.92 30.62
C ASN A 130 11.11 3.48 29.32
N LYS A 131 11.64 2.25 29.30
CA LYS A 131 12.13 1.58 28.10
C LYS A 131 11.04 0.65 27.58
N TYR A 132 10.64 0.88 26.34
CA TYR A 132 9.64 0.11 25.63
C TYR A 132 10.29 -0.60 24.46
N VAL A 133 9.96 -1.88 24.30
CA VAL A 133 10.46 -2.70 23.19
C VAL A 133 9.26 -3.35 22.54
N PHE A 134 9.09 -3.13 21.25
CA PHE A 134 7.98 -3.66 20.47
C PHE A 134 8.35 -3.68 18.99
N TYR A 135 7.62 -4.42 18.19
CA TYR A 135 7.82 -4.47 16.75
C TYR A 135 7.02 -3.41 15.98
N SER A 136 7.53 -2.96 14.84
CA SER A 136 6.93 -1.87 14.06
C SER A 136 5.50 -2.17 13.57
N MET A 137 5.11 -3.45 13.42
CA MET A 137 3.73 -3.84 13.12
C MET A 137 2.71 -3.27 14.12
N HIS A 138 3.09 -3.09 15.39
CA HIS A 138 2.20 -2.57 16.42
C HIS A 138 1.82 -1.10 16.19
N LEU A 139 2.64 -0.35 15.44
CA LEU A 139 2.37 1.05 15.11
C LEU A 139 1.50 1.20 13.86
N SER A 140 1.32 0.14 13.07
CA SER A 140 0.56 0.16 11.81
C SER A 140 0.96 1.35 10.91
N ILE A 141 2.26 1.42 10.59
CA ILE A 141 2.82 2.42 9.68
C ILE A 141 2.56 1.89 8.27
N THR A 142 1.62 2.50 7.56
CA THR A 142 1.30 2.12 6.19
C THR A 142 1.91 3.16 5.25
N GLY A 143 2.81 2.72 4.37
CA GLY A 143 3.31 3.54 3.28
C GLY A 143 2.17 3.79 2.29
N GLY A 144 1.67 5.02 2.26
CA GLY A 144 0.52 5.38 1.44
C GLY A 144 0.44 6.89 1.28
N ALA A 145 0.59 7.32 0.04
CA ALA A 145 0.62 8.68 -0.43
C ALA A 145 -0.49 9.60 0.14
N ALA A 146 -0.15 10.89 0.15
CA ALA A 146 -1.01 12.04 0.38
C ALA A 146 -1.53 12.23 1.82
N HIS A 147 -0.91 13.23 2.45
CA HIS A 147 -1.45 14.03 3.52
C HIS A 147 -2.86 14.54 3.14
N VAL A 148 -3.91 13.79 3.46
CA VAL A 148 -5.25 14.38 3.62
C VAL A 148 -5.29 14.89 5.05
N PRO A 149 -5.39 16.21 5.29
CA PRO A 149 -5.53 16.71 6.66
C PRO A 149 -6.79 16.10 7.27
N PRO A 150 -6.77 15.74 8.57
CA PRO A 150 -7.99 15.30 9.23
C PRO A 150 -9.04 16.40 9.06
N PRO A 151 -10.29 16.09 8.68
CA PRO A 151 -11.34 17.08 8.72
C PRO A 151 -11.50 17.49 10.18
N SER A 152 -10.99 18.68 10.49
CA SER A 152 -11.37 19.44 11.66
C SER A 152 -12.86 19.73 11.54
N GLY A 153 -13.66 19.12 12.41
CA GLY A 153 -15.07 19.41 12.49
C GLY A 153 -15.78 18.38 13.35
N ASP A 154 -16.14 18.80 14.57
CA ASP A 154 -17.22 18.22 15.36
C ASP A 154 -18.42 17.86 14.46
N ALA A 155 -18.64 16.57 14.25
CA ALA A 155 -19.91 16.05 13.76
C ALA A 155 -20.12 14.68 14.40
N GLY A 156 -21.18 14.60 15.19
CA GLY A 156 -21.39 13.55 16.17
C GLY A 156 -21.49 12.14 15.61
N LEU A 157 -21.21 11.18 16.49
CA LEU A 157 -21.90 9.90 16.63
C LEU A 157 -22.61 9.41 15.35
N SER A 158 -21.84 9.01 14.34
CA SER A 158 -22.35 8.26 13.20
C SER A 158 -21.93 6.81 13.37
N ALA A 159 -22.90 5.99 13.78
CA ALA A 159 -22.95 4.54 13.80
C ALA A 159 -21.60 3.81 13.91
N ALA A 160 -21.29 3.39 15.13
CA ALA A 160 -20.50 2.19 15.34
C ALA A 160 -21.15 1.05 14.53
N VAL A 161 -20.61 0.77 13.34
CA VAL A 161 -20.95 -0.41 12.55
C VAL A 161 -20.73 -1.59 13.48
N ASP A 162 -21.83 -2.25 13.85
CA ASP A 162 -21.86 -3.40 14.75
C ASP A 162 -20.65 -4.32 14.48
N SER A 163 -19.70 -4.32 15.41
CA SER A 163 -18.43 -5.04 15.34
C SER A 163 -18.58 -6.58 15.38
N ARG A 164 -19.77 -7.10 15.05
CA ARG A 164 -20.14 -8.53 15.08
C ARG A 164 -20.65 -9.10 13.75
N LYS A 165 -21.07 -8.29 12.77
CA LYS A 165 -21.53 -8.82 11.46
C LYS A 165 -20.35 -9.34 10.64
N SER A 166 -20.46 -10.54 10.08
CA SER A 166 -19.48 -11.03 9.10
C SER A 166 -19.62 -10.26 7.78
N VAL A 167 -18.56 -10.18 6.96
CA VAL A 167 -18.61 -9.44 5.67
C VAL A 167 -19.67 -9.99 4.73
N GLY A 168 -19.98 -11.29 4.83
CA GLY A 168 -21.06 -11.93 4.05
C GLY A 168 -22.47 -11.46 4.43
N GLU A 169 -22.64 -10.88 5.63
CA GLU A 169 -23.91 -10.33 6.11
C GLU A 169 -23.99 -8.81 5.90
N MET A 170 -22.91 -8.18 5.42
CA MET A 170 -22.85 -6.74 5.19
C MET A 170 -23.41 -6.38 3.83
N ASN A 171 -24.16 -5.28 3.80
CA ASN A 171 -24.67 -4.69 2.57
C ASN A 171 -23.48 -4.09 1.78
N PRO A 172 -23.54 -3.98 0.44
CA PRO A 172 -22.45 -3.37 -0.34
C PRO A 172 -22.05 -1.96 0.11
N ARG A 173 -23.00 -1.18 0.63
CA ARG A 173 -22.75 0.13 1.25
C ARG A 173 -21.93 0.02 2.54
N GLU A 174 -22.31 -0.88 3.45
CA GLU A 174 -21.57 -1.14 4.69
C GLU A 174 -20.15 -1.67 4.38
N GLN A 175 -20.01 -2.49 3.34
CA GLN A 175 -18.72 -2.96 2.85
C GLN A 175 -17.85 -1.82 2.31
N TRP A 176 -18.44 -0.86 1.59
CA TRP A 176 -17.73 0.33 1.10
C TRP A 176 -17.31 1.26 2.25
N GLU A 177 -18.21 1.52 3.20
CA GLU A 177 -17.92 2.30 4.40
C GLU A 177 -16.79 1.65 5.21
N LEU A 178 -16.82 0.32 5.37
CA LEU A 178 -15.75 -0.44 5.99
C LEU A 178 -14.41 -0.26 5.26
N ILE A 179 -14.40 -0.21 3.93
CA ILE A 179 -13.17 0.02 3.14
C ILE A 179 -12.63 1.45 3.32
N GLN A 180 -13.51 2.43 3.45
CA GLN A 180 -13.14 3.84 3.62
C GLN A 180 -12.64 4.13 5.05
N SER A 181 -13.28 3.55 6.07
CA SER A 181 -12.95 3.80 7.48
C SER A 181 -11.99 2.78 8.10
N GLY A 182 -11.91 1.58 7.53
CA GLY A 182 -11.13 0.47 8.05
C GLY A 182 -9.68 0.50 7.57
N GLY A 183 -8.79 -0.08 8.36
CA GLY A 183 -7.39 -0.24 7.95
C GLY A 183 -7.26 -1.31 6.86
N ASP A 184 -6.35 -1.11 5.90
CA ASP A 184 -6.05 -2.04 4.79
C ASP A 184 -5.70 -3.48 5.22
N PHE A 185 -5.33 -3.65 6.50
CA PHE A 185 -4.91 -4.89 7.13
C PHE A 185 -6.03 -5.60 7.91
N ASP A 186 -7.21 -5.01 8.00
CA ASP A 186 -8.38 -5.71 8.53
C ASP A 186 -8.83 -6.76 7.50
N ARG A 187 -8.87 -8.03 7.93
CA ARG A 187 -9.35 -9.15 7.12
C ARG A 187 -10.75 -8.88 6.55
N ARG A 188 -11.60 -8.15 7.28
CA ARG A 188 -12.94 -7.76 6.84
C ARG A 188 -12.89 -6.72 5.72
N VAL A 189 -11.97 -5.77 5.79
CA VAL A 189 -11.71 -4.79 4.72
C VAL A 189 -11.21 -5.48 3.45
N GLN A 190 -10.29 -6.44 3.60
CA GLN A 190 -9.81 -7.23 2.45
C GLN A 190 -10.94 -8.01 1.82
N GLN A 191 -11.73 -8.73 2.61
CA GLN A 191 -12.87 -9.51 2.10
C GLN A 191 -13.94 -8.62 1.46
N ALA A 192 -14.20 -7.42 2.01
CA ALA A 192 -15.08 -6.43 1.41
C ALA A 192 -14.54 -5.92 0.07
N ARG A 193 -13.22 -5.67 -0.04
CA ARG A 193 -12.58 -5.31 -1.31
C ARG A 193 -12.71 -6.40 -2.35
N GLU A 194 -12.51 -7.66 -1.97
CA GLU A 194 -12.71 -8.79 -2.88
C GLU A 194 -14.16 -8.83 -3.38
N ASN A 195 -15.13 -8.69 -2.48
CA ASN A 195 -16.55 -8.72 -2.85
C ASN A 195 -16.95 -7.58 -3.80
N LEU A 196 -16.46 -6.36 -3.58
CA LEU A 196 -16.81 -5.20 -4.40
C LEU A 196 -16.01 -5.16 -5.72
N PHE A 197 -14.71 -5.43 -5.68
CA PHE A 197 -13.80 -5.17 -6.81
C PHE A 197 -13.31 -6.42 -7.54
N HIS A 198 -13.59 -7.63 -7.06
CA HIS A 198 -13.28 -8.84 -7.82
C HIS A 198 -14.52 -9.34 -8.58
N LEU A 199 -14.31 -9.63 -9.85
CA LEU A 199 -15.32 -10.18 -10.74
C LEU A 199 -14.89 -11.57 -11.20
N LYS A 200 -15.69 -12.58 -10.91
CA LYS A 200 -15.53 -13.90 -11.52
C LYS A 200 -16.06 -13.83 -12.95
N PHE A 201 -15.20 -14.10 -13.93
CA PHE A 201 -15.55 -14.02 -15.33
C PHE A 201 -15.00 -15.23 -16.08
N SER A 202 -15.87 -15.90 -16.82
CA SER A 202 -15.52 -17.10 -17.59
C SER A 202 -15.13 -16.74 -19.01
N TYR A 203 -13.86 -16.98 -19.35
CA TYR A 203 -13.36 -16.76 -20.70
C TYR A 203 -12.33 -17.83 -21.11
N ALA A 204 -12.14 -17.97 -22.42
CA ALA A 204 -11.13 -18.86 -22.98
C ALA A 204 -9.90 -18.02 -23.34
N LYS A 205 -8.73 -18.42 -22.84
CA LYS A 205 -7.46 -17.88 -23.33
C LYS A 205 -7.19 -18.44 -24.73
N TYR A 206 -6.34 -17.79 -25.51
CA TYR A 206 -6.04 -18.22 -26.87
C TYR A 206 -5.59 -19.69 -26.91
N LYS A 207 -6.31 -20.53 -27.67
CA LYS A 207 -6.13 -21.99 -27.78
C LYS A 207 -6.20 -22.75 -26.45
N GLN A 208 -6.89 -22.22 -25.45
CA GLN A 208 -7.14 -22.90 -24.18
C GLN A 208 -8.65 -23.09 -23.95
N PRO A 209 -9.06 -24.09 -23.15
CA PRO A 209 -10.45 -24.24 -22.76
C PRO A 209 -10.92 -23.05 -21.92
N THR A 210 -12.21 -22.75 -21.98
CA THR A 210 -12.85 -21.76 -21.11
C THR A 210 -12.64 -22.10 -19.65
N LYS A 211 -12.17 -21.15 -18.86
CA LYS A 211 -12.02 -21.26 -17.40
C LYS A 211 -12.64 -20.04 -16.71
N GLU A 212 -13.16 -20.25 -15.51
CA GLU A 212 -13.55 -19.15 -14.63
C GLU A 212 -12.29 -18.53 -14.04
N GLU A 213 -12.11 -17.23 -14.27
CA GLU A 213 -10.95 -16.46 -13.86
C GLU A 213 -11.42 -15.25 -13.06
N ILE A 214 -10.63 -14.81 -12.08
CA ILE A 214 -10.96 -13.63 -11.26
C ILE A 214 -10.29 -12.42 -11.89
N VAL A 215 -11.09 -11.50 -12.43
CA VAL A 215 -10.63 -10.20 -12.93
C VAL A 215 -10.79 -9.16 -11.83
N LYS A 216 -9.67 -8.55 -11.45
CA LYS A 216 -9.64 -7.51 -10.41
C LYS A 216 -9.84 -6.13 -11.05
N ILE A 217 -10.89 -5.44 -10.65
CA ILE A 217 -11.16 -4.05 -11.01
C ILE A 217 -10.92 -3.14 -9.82
N THR A 218 -9.75 -3.26 -9.18
CA THR A 218 -9.35 -2.36 -8.09
C THR A 218 -8.91 -1.00 -8.64
N PRO A 219 -9.10 0.11 -7.90
CA PRO A 219 -8.79 1.46 -8.38
C PRO A 219 -7.38 1.63 -8.93
N ASP A 220 -6.40 0.96 -8.32
CA ASP A 220 -4.98 1.11 -8.68
C ASP A 220 -4.63 0.44 -10.01
N ASN A 221 -5.32 -0.64 -10.40
CA ASN A 221 -4.83 -1.56 -11.43
C ASN A 221 -5.89 -2.02 -12.45
N TYR A 222 -7.11 -1.49 -12.42
CA TYR A 222 -8.19 -1.98 -13.30
C TYR A 222 -7.83 -1.89 -14.79
N GLN A 223 -7.12 -0.83 -15.23
CA GLN A 223 -6.76 -0.64 -16.63
C GLN A 223 -5.81 -1.73 -17.15
N GLU A 224 -4.83 -2.12 -16.33
CA GLU A 224 -3.87 -3.16 -16.65
C GLU A 224 -4.54 -4.54 -16.67
N ASN A 225 -5.37 -4.84 -15.66
CA ASN A 225 -6.09 -6.11 -15.58
C ASN A 225 -7.06 -6.31 -16.76
N ILE A 226 -7.75 -5.25 -17.21
CA ILE A 226 -8.64 -5.30 -18.37
C ILE A 226 -7.85 -5.49 -19.67
N ARG A 227 -6.66 -4.87 -19.79
CA ARG A 227 -5.78 -5.12 -20.94
C ARG A 227 -5.22 -6.54 -20.93
N MET A 228 -4.93 -7.09 -19.76
CA MET A 228 -4.47 -8.47 -19.61
C MET A 228 -5.57 -9.45 -20.06
N LEU A 229 -6.83 -9.22 -19.68
CA LEU A 229 -7.97 -9.99 -20.19
C LEU A 229 -8.01 -9.98 -21.74
N ALA A 230 -7.88 -8.80 -22.35
CA ALA A 230 -7.87 -8.69 -23.82
C ALA A 230 -6.68 -9.44 -24.45
N ARG A 231 -5.48 -9.34 -23.84
CA ARG A 231 -4.27 -10.06 -24.29
C ARG A 231 -4.40 -11.57 -24.15
N ASP A 232 -5.04 -12.05 -23.09
CA ASP A 232 -5.22 -13.48 -22.86
C ASP A 232 -6.18 -14.09 -23.87
N VAL A 233 -7.25 -13.38 -24.23
CA VAL A 233 -8.21 -13.81 -25.27
C VAL A 233 -7.57 -13.76 -26.66
N TYR A 234 -6.89 -12.67 -27.00
CA TYR A 234 -6.22 -12.51 -28.30
C TYR A 234 -4.85 -11.83 -28.17
N PRO A 235 -3.76 -12.62 -28.08
CA PRO A 235 -2.42 -12.10 -27.88
C PRO A 235 -1.90 -11.23 -29.05
N PRO A 236 -1.18 -10.12 -28.78
CA PRO A 236 -0.70 -9.20 -29.83
C PRO A 236 0.21 -9.84 -30.88
N ASN A 237 1.05 -10.80 -30.48
CA ASN A 237 1.93 -11.55 -31.38
C ASN A 237 1.13 -12.42 -32.37
N VAL A 238 0.08 -13.07 -31.89
CA VAL A 238 -0.84 -13.86 -32.73
C VAL A 238 -1.61 -12.92 -33.66
N MET A 239 -2.04 -11.77 -33.14
CA MET A 239 -2.76 -10.76 -33.90
C MET A 239 -1.97 -10.25 -35.10
N ALA A 240 -0.69 -9.94 -34.91
CA ALA A 240 0.19 -9.51 -35.99
C ALA A 240 0.34 -10.57 -37.10
N VAL A 241 0.47 -11.84 -36.72
CA VAL A 241 0.62 -12.96 -37.68
C VAL A 241 -0.68 -13.21 -38.44
N LEU A 242 -1.81 -13.37 -37.73
CA LEU A 242 -3.10 -13.65 -38.37
C LEU A 242 -3.54 -12.49 -39.27
N ARG A 243 -3.27 -11.24 -38.89
CA ARG A 243 -3.61 -10.09 -39.72
C ARG A 243 -2.87 -10.11 -41.07
N ARG A 244 -1.60 -10.53 -41.08
CA ARG A 244 -0.77 -10.58 -42.30
C ARG A 244 -1.08 -11.81 -43.14
N ASP A 245 -1.12 -12.98 -42.51
CA ASP A 245 -1.06 -14.27 -43.20
C ASP A 245 -2.44 -14.96 -43.30
N PHE A 246 -3.39 -14.65 -42.40
CA PHE A 246 -4.70 -15.32 -42.29
C PHE A 246 -5.85 -14.34 -41.94
N PRO A 247 -6.21 -13.40 -42.83
CA PRO A 247 -7.11 -12.29 -42.52
C PRO A 247 -8.53 -12.72 -42.12
N ARG A 248 -9.02 -13.88 -42.61
CA ARG A 248 -10.32 -14.45 -42.21
C ARG A 248 -10.31 -14.91 -40.75
N ASP A 249 -9.26 -15.60 -40.33
CA ASP A 249 -9.10 -16.07 -38.96
C ASP A 249 -8.87 -14.90 -38.01
N HIS A 250 -8.16 -13.87 -38.46
CA HIS A 250 -8.03 -12.61 -37.73
C HIS A 250 -9.39 -11.97 -37.44
N GLN A 251 -10.26 -11.84 -38.44
CA GLN A 251 -11.61 -11.29 -38.26
C GLN A 251 -12.43 -12.12 -37.27
N LEU A 252 -12.38 -13.45 -37.36
CA LEU A 252 -13.07 -14.34 -36.42
C LEU A 252 -12.58 -14.15 -34.97
N GLN A 253 -11.26 -14.13 -34.75
CA GLN A 253 -10.69 -13.93 -33.41
C GLN A 253 -10.95 -12.53 -32.87
N LYS A 254 -10.94 -11.52 -33.73
CA LYS A 254 -11.31 -10.14 -33.37
C LYS A 254 -12.76 -10.07 -32.89
N THR A 255 -13.70 -10.69 -33.59
CA THR A 255 -15.10 -10.75 -33.15
C THR A 255 -15.22 -11.42 -31.79
N VAL A 256 -14.57 -12.57 -31.59
CA VAL A 256 -14.55 -13.26 -30.29
C VAL A 256 -14.01 -12.36 -29.17
N LEU A 257 -12.93 -11.62 -29.42
CA LEU A 257 -12.38 -10.66 -28.46
C LEU A 257 -13.40 -9.57 -28.12
N LEU A 258 -14.01 -8.95 -29.12
CA LEU A 258 -15.00 -7.89 -28.93
C LEU A 258 -16.22 -8.38 -28.14
N ASP A 259 -16.72 -9.57 -28.46
CA ASP A 259 -17.83 -10.21 -27.75
C ASP A 259 -17.48 -10.47 -26.28
N LYS A 260 -16.26 -10.93 -26.00
CA LYS A 260 -15.81 -11.17 -24.62
C LYS A 260 -15.62 -9.89 -23.83
N MET A 261 -15.09 -8.84 -24.44
CA MET A 261 -14.97 -7.53 -23.80
C MET A 261 -16.34 -6.89 -23.54
N GLY A 262 -17.29 -7.06 -24.48
CA GLY A 262 -18.69 -6.65 -24.29
C GLY A 262 -19.38 -7.41 -23.16
N ALA A 263 -19.23 -8.74 -23.12
CA ALA A 263 -19.75 -9.56 -22.03
C ALA A 263 -19.12 -9.21 -20.68
N PHE A 264 -17.83 -8.88 -20.64
CA PHE A 264 -17.15 -8.41 -19.44
C PHE A 264 -17.72 -7.07 -18.96
N LYS A 265 -17.99 -6.14 -19.87
CA LYS A 265 -18.65 -4.86 -19.54
C LYS A 265 -20.02 -5.08 -18.90
N GLU A 266 -20.85 -5.96 -19.47
CA GLU A 266 -22.17 -6.28 -18.88
C GLU A 266 -22.02 -6.94 -17.51
N ALA A 267 -20.98 -7.76 -17.29
CA ALA A 267 -20.69 -8.31 -15.99
C ALA A 267 -20.25 -7.22 -14.98
N VAL A 268 -19.45 -6.23 -15.39
CA VAL A 268 -19.09 -5.07 -14.56
C VAL A 268 -20.31 -4.23 -14.22
N LYS A 269 -21.27 -4.07 -15.14
CA LYS A 269 -22.52 -3.33 -14.90
C LYS A 269 -23.33 -3.90 -13.72
N THR A 270 -23.25 -5.20 -13.46
CA THR A 270 -23.90 -5.81 -12.28
C THR A 270 -23.33 -5.33 -10.94
N LYS A 271 -22.16 -4.68 -10.95
CA LYS A 271 -21.54 -4.05 -9.79
C LYS A 271 -21.98 -2.60 -9.59
N LEU A 272 -22.75 -2.02 -10.52
CA LEU A 272 -23.40 -0.73 -10.34
C LEU A 272 -24.59 -0.95 -9.38
N LEU A 273 -24.45 -0.46 -8.16
CA LEU A 273 -25.41 -0.67 -7.09
C LEU A 273 -25.97 0.68 -6.67
N ASP A 274 -27.28 0.86 -6.86
CA ASP A 274 -27.96 2.16 -6.65
C ASP A 274 -27.88 2.64 -5.19
N ASP A 275 -27.72 1.72 -4.23
CA ASP A 275 -27.69 2.00 -2.80
C ASP A 275 -26.28 2.22 -2.22
N VAL A 276 -25.24 2.27 -3.05
CA VAL A 276 -23.84 2.49 -2.63
C VAL A 276 -23.45 3.97 -2.82
N HIS A 277 -22.45 4.43 -2.07
CA HIS A 277 -21.93 5.80 -2.14
C HIS A 277 -21.65 6.25 -3.60
N PRO A 278 -21.99 7.49 -3.98
CA PRO A 278 -21.84 8.00 -5.35
C PRO A 278 -20.45 7.74 -5.96
N ASP A 279 -19.38 7.95 -5.20
CA ASP A 279 -17.99 7.73 -5.64
C ASP A 279 -17.72 6.30 -6.17
N TYR A 280 -18.36 5.28 -5.58
CA TYR A 280 -18.24 3.91 -6.05
C TYR A 280 -19.00 3.70 -7.36
N GLY A 281 -20.19 4.30 -7.49
CA GLY A 281 -20.95 4.30 -8.74
C GLY A 281 -20.16 4.97 -9.88
N ASP A 282 -19.60 6.13 -9.62
CA ASP A 282 -18.75 6.87 -10.56
C ASP A 282 -17.50 6.06 -10.94
N TYR A 283 -16.89 5.38 -9.97
CA TYR A 283 -15.78 4.47 -10.23
C TYR A 283 -16.17 3.34 -11.19
N ILE A 284 -17.26 2.62 -10.94
CA ILE A 284 -17.72 1.53 -11.82
C ILE A 284 -18.06 2.07 -13.22
N GLN A 285 -18.66 3.26 -13.32
CA GLN A 285 -18.89 3.92 -14.61
C GLN A 285 -17.58 4.24 -15.33
N SER A 286 -16.53 4.69 -14.61
CA SER A 286 -15.21 4.93 -15.20
C SER A 286 -14.57 3.65 -15.77
N VAL A 287 -14.74 2.52 -15.06
CA VAL A 287 -14.30 1.20 -15.54
C VAL A 287 -15.03 0.81 -16.81
N MET A 288 -16.36 0.97 -16.85
CA MET A 288 -17.18 0.70 -18.04
C MET A 288 -16.79 1.60 -19.22
N ALA A 289 -16.56 2.90 -18.97
CA ALA A 289 -16.12 3.85 -19.98
C ALA A 289 -14.75 3.48 -20.56
N TYR A 290 -13.84 2.99 -19.72
CA TYR A 290 -12.54 2.49 -20.17
C TYR A 290 -12.68 1.24 -21.06
N ILE A 291 -13.55 0.29 -20.71
CA ILE A 291 -13.81 -0.89 -21.56
C ILE A 291 -14.38 -0.45 -22.92
N ASP A 292 -15.34 0.49 -22.92
CA ASP A 292 -15.91 1.04 -24.15
C ASP A 292 -14.88 1.74 -25.01
N ARG A 293 -13.96 2.48 -24.39
CA ARG A 293 -12.84 3.11 -25.10
C ARG A 293 -11.92 2.06 -25.69
N LEU A 294 -11.55 1.02 -24.92
CA LEU A 294 -10.69 -0.06 -25.40
C LEU A 294 -11.31 -0.79 -26.61
N ILE A 295 -12.62 -1.10 -26.54
CA ILE A 295 -13.36 -1.73 -27.64
C ILE A 295 -13.38 -0.82 -28.88
N ARG A 296 -13.76 0.46 -28.71
CA ARG A 296 -13.93 1.39 -29.83
C ARG A 296 -12.63 1.85 -30.44
N ASP A 297 -11.62 2.19 -29.64
CA ASP A 297 -10.43 2.85 -30.12
C ASP A 297 -9.27 1.92 -30.41
N ASP A 298 -9.06 0.93 -29.55
CA ASP A 298 -7.86 0.10 -29.61
C ASP A 298 -8.16 -1.21 -30.33
N LEU A 299 -9.28 -1.87 -30.02
CA LEU A 299 -9.58 -3.20 -30.56
C LEU A 299 -10.31 -3.15 -31.91
N SER A 300 -11.13 -2.13 -32.17
CA SER A 300 -11.85 -2.02 -33.44
C SER A 300 -10.96 -1.61 -34.62
N LYS A 301 -9.86 -0.88 -34.35
CA LYS A 301 -8.94 -0.35 -35.38
C LYS A 301 -7.89 -1.36 -35.84
N ILE A 302 -7.75 -2.49 -35.14
CA ILE A 302 -6.81 -3.56 -35.50
C ILE A 302 -7.42 -4.44 -36.57
#